data_AF-A0A9N9KMV8-F1
#
_entry.id   AF-A0A9N9KMV8-F1
#
_cell.length_a   1.000
_cell.length_b   1.000
_cell.length_c   1.000
_cell.angle_alpha   90.00
_cell.angle_beta   90.00
_cell.angle_gamma   90.00
#
_symmetry.space_group_name_H-M   'P 1'
#
loop_
_entity.id
_entity.type
_entity.pdbx_description
1 polymer ?
#
loop_
_entity_poly.entity_id
_entity_poly.type
_entity_poly.pdbx_seq_one_letter_code
_entity_poly.pdbx_strand_id
1 'polypeptide(L)'
;QQHSPRCLRNGTCIYYYPKPIIPETYINERGYVQYRRRTHDDAWVVPYNPMLIMKLECHINFEISSTVHLFMYLYKYLFKGPDYVKFTVNNADTTNFNNLDHFEPTNLKTTDILPNTNHQSNSQYINEFNDYIKGRYLSAPEAA
;
A
#
# COMPACT_ATOMS: atom_id res chain seq x y z
N GLN A 1 8.04 2.70 19.38
CA GLN A 1 8.69 1.69 18.51
C GLN A 1 8.62 2.22 17.09
N GLN A 2 9.76 2.45 16.42
CA GLN A 2 9.77 2.87 15.02
C GLN A 2 9.28 1.69 14.17
N HIS A 3 8.12 1.87 13.53
CA HIS A 3 7.58 0.87 12.62
C HIS A 3 8.48 0.84 11.37
N SER A 4 9.00 -0.32 11.01
CA SER A 4 9.70 -0.48 9.73
C SER A 4 8.72 -0.15 8.60
N PRO A 5 9.10 0.64 7.59
CA PRO A 5 8.20 1.00 6.50
C PRO A 5 7.80 -0.24 5.72
N ARG A 6 6.51 -0.31 5.29
CA ARG A 6 5.92 -1.49 4.60
C ARG A 6 6.69 -1.92 3.36
N CYS A 7 7.36 -0.97 2.71
CA CYS A 7 8.16 -1.21 1.53
C CYS A 7 9.46 -1.97 1.79
N LEU A 8 9.96 -2.01 3.03
CA LEU A 8 11.26 -2.59 3.35
C LEU A 8 11.13 -4.12 3.46
N ARG A 9 11.71 -4.85 2.52
CA ARG A 9 11.82 -6.31 2.55
C ARG A 9 13.29 -6.70 2.44
N ASN A 10 13.77 -7.53 3.37
CA ASN A 10 15.16 -7.99 3.41
C ASN A 10 16.18 -6.83 3.36
N GLY A 11 15.90 -5.73 4.06
CA GLY A 11 16.77 -4.55 4.10
C GLY A 11 16.76 -3.69 2.82
N THR A 12 15.94 -4.01 1.81
CA THR A 12 15.80 -3.22 0.58
C THR A 12 14.36 -2.79 0.37
N CYS A 13 14.16 -1.57 -0.14
CA CYS A 13 12.85 -1.10 -0.54
C CYS A 13 12.39 -1.87 -1.80
N ILE A 14 11.20 -2.47 -1.78
CA ILE A 14 10.61 -3.17 -2.93
C ILE A 14 10.37 -2.24 -4.13
N TYR A 15 10.30 -0.93 -3.89
CA TYR A 15 10.19 0.11 -4.92
C TYR A 15 11.55 0.71 -5.32
N TYR A 16 12.65 0.14 -4.81
CA TYR A 16 14.03 0.51 -5.15
C TYR A 16 14.41 1.95 -4.76
N TYR A 17 13.92 2.42 -3.62
CA TYR A 17 14.41 3.65 -3.00
C TYR A 17 15.57 3.36 -2.03
N PRO A 18 16.57 4.25 -1.92
CA PRO A 18 16.76 5.46 -2.74
C PRO A 18 17.08 5.10 -4.19
N LYS A 19 16.54 5.90 -5.11
CA LYS A 19 16.77 5.70 -6.54
C LYS A 19 18.16 6.20 -6.93
N PRO A 20 18.78 5.65 -7.99
CA PRO A 20 20.11 6.11 -8.41
C PRO A 20 20.09 7.59 -8.81
N ILE A 21 21.21 8.28 -8.51
CA ILE A 21 21.48 9.62 -9.01
C ILE A 21 21.75 9.51 -10.51
N ILE A 22 21.00 10.28 -11.30
CA ILE A 22 21.03 10.22 -12.76
C ILE A 22 21.15 11.66 -13.26
N PRO A 23 22.17 12.02 -14.05
CA PRO A 23 22.42 13.40 -14.46
C PRO A 23 21.44 13.92 -15.52
N GLU A 24 20.81 13.04 -16.30
CA GLU A 24 19.87 13.39 -17.38
C GLU A 24 18.70 12.42 -17.47
N THR A 25 17.52 12.92 -17.85
CA THR A 25 16.36 12.06 -18.03
C THR A 25 16.50 11.26 -19.32
N TYR A 26 16.34 9.93 -19.27
CA TYR A 26 16.42 9.05 -20.44
C TYR A 26 15.38 7.93 -20.38
N ILE A 27 15.11 7.28 -21.52
CA ILE A 27 14.25 6.09 -21.58
C ILE A 27 15.16 4.86 -21.58
N ASN A 28 14.94 3.93 -20.65
CA ASN A 28 15.73 2.70 -20.60
C ASN A 28 15.30 1.70 -21.69
N GLU A 29 16.07 0.63 -21.86
CA GLU A 29 15.79 -0.45 -22.84
C GLU A 29 14.43 -1.11 -22.65
N ARG A 30 13.86 -1.01 -21.45
CA ARG A 30 12.54 -1.54 -21.10
C ARG A 30 11.40 -0.55 -21.41
N GLY A 31 11.68 0.64 -21.92
CA GLY A 31 10.70 1.68 -22.25
C GLY A 31 10.19 2.50 -21.06
N TYR A 32 10.87 2.45 -19.92
CA TYR A 32 10.54 3.26 -18.75
C TYR A 32 11.42 4.50 -18.68
N VAL A 33 10.81 5.64 -18.34
CA VAL A 33 11.54 6.89 -18.12
C VAL A 33 12.33 6.81 -16.81
N GLN A 34 13.62 7.07 -16.91
CA GLN A 34 14.53 7.27 -15.80
C GLN A 34 14.72 8.78 -15.63
N TYR A 35 14.10 9.34 -14.60
CA TYR A 35 14.15 10.77 -14.33
C TYR A 35 15.52 11.19 -13.78
N ARG A 36 15.97 12.37 -14.21
CA ARG A 36 17.13 13.02 -13.63
C ARG A 36 16.94 13.25 -12.13
N ARG A 37 17.95 12.90 -11.35
CA ARG A 37 18.08 13.14 -9.90
C ARG A 37 19.47 13.69 -9.63
N ARG A 38 19.56 14.88 -9.04
CA ARG A 38 20.82 15.64 -8.88
C ARG A 38 21.42 15.50 -7.49
N THR A 39 20.58 15.32 -6.48
CA THR A 39 20.98 15.25 -5.07
C THR A 39 20.59 13.92 -4.44
N HIS A 40 21.14 13.62 -3.27
CA HIS A 40 20.70 12.48 -2.48
C HIS A 40 19.25 12.65 -2.00
N ASP A 41 18.76 13.87 -1.82
CA ASP A 41 17.37 14.13 -1.44
C ASP A 41 16.42 13.81 -2.61
N ASP A 42 16.81 14.12 -3.86
CA ASP A 42 16.06 13.76 -5.07
C ASP A 42 15.92 12.24 -5.25
N ALA A 43 16.83 11.45 -4.66
CA ALA A 43 16.80 10.00 -4.68
C ALA A 43 15.59 9.42 -3.95
N TRP A 44 15.02 10.18 -3.02
CA TRP A 44 13.84 9.84 -2.24
C TRP A 44 12.58 10.53 -2.75
N VAL A 45 12.57 11.12 -3.95
CA VAL A 45 11.38 11.80 -4.47
C VAL A 45 10.63 10.90 -5.46
N VAL A 46 9.32 10.77 -5.23
CA VAL A 46 8.37 10.17 -6.18
C VAL A 46 8.16 11.13 -7.35
N PRO A 47 8.21 10.66 -8.61
CA PRO A 47 7.94 11.52 -9.76
C PRO A 47 6.59 12.22 -9.64
N TYR A 48 6.56 13.53 -9.86
CA TYR A 48 5.33 14.31 -9.79
C TYR A 48 5.31 15.44 -10.84
N ASN A 49 4.12 15.97 -11.09
CA ASN A 49 3.93 17.18 -11.87
C ASN A 49 3.50 18.32 -10.93
N PRO A 50 4.34 19.35 -10.72
CA PRO A 50 4.03 20.46 -9.80
C PRO A 50 2.68 21.12 -10.08
N MET A 51 2.32 21.29 -11.36
CA MET A 51 1.06 21.93 -11.76
C MET A 51 -0.15 21.10 -11.36
N LEU A 52 -0.06 19.77 -11.44
CA LEU A 52 -1.15 18.87 -11.07
C LEU A 52 -1.34 18.79 -9.56
N ILE A 53 -0.24 18.71 -8.80
CA ILE A 53 -0.30 18.73 -7.33
C ILE A 53 -0.95 20.02 -6.83
N MET A 54 -0.54 21.18 -7.38
CA MET A 54 -1.14 22.46 -6.98
C MET A 54 -2.62 22.57 -7.35
N LYS A 55 -3.01 22.05 -8.52
CA LYS A 55 -4.40 22.13 -8.99
C LYS A 55 -5.35 21.20 -8.24
N LEU A 56 -4.87 20.03 -7.84
CA LEU A 56 -5.69 18.97 -7.22
C LEU A 56 -5.52 18.89 -5.71
N GLU A 57 -4.62 19.69 -5.14
CA GLU A 57 -4.29 19.74 -3.70
C GLU A 57 -4.04 18.35 -3.10
N CYS A 58 -3.44 17.45 -3.90
CA CYS A 58 -3.19 16.08 -3.50
C CYS A 58 -1.85 15.56 -4.04
N HIS A 59 -1.31 14.55 -3.36
CA HIS A 59 -0.08 13.89 -3.78
C HIS A 59 -0.36 12.92 -4.93
N ILE A 60 0.30 13.13 -6.07
CA ILE A 60 0.09 12.33 -7.29
C ILE A 60 1.43 11.82 -7.77
N ASN A 61 1.55 10.50 -7.94
CA ASN A 61 2.64 9.91 -8.72
C ASN A 61 2.35 10.12 -10.21
N PHE A 62 3.26 10.78 -10.93
CA PHE A 62 3.15 11.01 -12.37
C PHE A 62 4.29 10.33 -13.11
N GLU A 63 3.98 9.27 -13.85
CA GLU A 63 4.95 8.51 -14.63
C GLU A 63 4.64 8.55 -16.13
N ILE A 64 5.69 8.71 -16.92
CA ILE A 64 5.63 8.54 -18.37
C ILE A 64 6.12 7.12 -18.69
N SER A 65 5.27 6.34 -19.35
CA SER A 65 5.61 4.99 -19.82
C SER A 65 5.28 4.88 -21.30
N SER A 66 6.24 4.41 -22.10
CA SER A 66 6.06 4.15 -23.53
C SER A 66 5.80 2.66 -23.83
N THR A 67 5.44 1.88 -22.80
CA THR A 67 5.29 0.42 -22.91
C THR A 67 3.83 -0.02 -23.00
N VAL A 68 3.58 -1.18 -23.62
CA VAL A 68 2.25 -1.82 -23.62
C VAL A 68 1.79 -2.18 -22.20
N HIS A 69 2.71 -2.31 -21.24
CA HIS A 69 2.38 -2.58 -19.83
C HIS A 69 1.53 -1.46 -19.22
N LEU A 70 1.66 -0.21 -19.67
CA LEU A 70 0.80 0.87 -19.19
C LEU A 70 -0.67 0.61 -19.54
N PHE A 71 -0.95 0.10 -20.75
CA PHE A 71 -2.30 -0.25 -21.15
C PHE A 71 -2.84 -1.43 -20.35
N MET A 72 -2.04 -2.46 -20.12
CA MET A 72 -2.42 -3.59 -19.26
C MET A 72 -2.71 -3.13 -17.82
N TYR A 73 -1.89 -2.21 -17.30
CA TYR A 73 -2.10 -1.62 -15.99
C TYR A 73 -3.41 -0.83 -15.97
N LEU A 74 -3.62 0.10 -16.90
CA LEU A 74 -4.86 0.88 -16.97
C LEU A 74 -6.09 -0.02 -17.10
N TYR A 75 -6.02 -1.05 -17.96
CA TYR A 75 -7.08 -2.05 -18.10
C TYR A 75 -7.38 -2.74 -16.77
N LYS A 76 -6.35 -3.23 -16.06
CA LYS A 76 -6.52 -3.81 -14.72
C LYS A 76 -7.26 -2.86 -13.78
N TYR A 77 -6.94 -1.57 -13.76
CA TYR A 77 -7.59 -0.60 -12.86
C TYR A 77 -9.00 -0.22 -13.30
N LEU A 78 -9.23 -0.11 -14.61
CA LEU A 78 -10.57 0.17 -15.14
C LEU A 78 -11.57 -0.93 -14.77
N PHE A 79 -11.10 -2.19 -14.72
CA PHE A 79 -11.93 -3.36 -14.45
C PHE A 79 -11.73 -3.98 -13.06
N LYS A 80 -10.93 -3.37 -12.18
CA LYS A 80 -10.71 -3.85 -10.80
C LYS A 80 -12.02 -3.89 -9.98
N GLY A 81 -12.99 -3.06 -10.38
CA GLY A 81 -14.20 -2.79 -9.61
C GLY A 81 -13.93 -1.84 -8.45
N PRO A 82 -14.98 -1.28 -7.82
CA PRO A 82 -14.81 -0.37 -6.70
C PRO A 82 -14.37 -1.15 -5.45
N ASP A 83 -13.35 -0.64 -4.75
CA ASP A 83 -12.94 -1.20 -3.46
C ASP A 83 -14.00 -0.79 -2.41
N TYR A 84 -14.82 -1.73 -1.95
CA TYR A 84 -15.80 -1.51 -0.87
C TYR A 84 -15.36 -2.19 0.41
N VAL A 85 -15.46 -1.47 1.54
CA VAL A 85 -15.36 -2.07 2.87
C VAL A 85 -16.68 -1.85 3.60
N LYS A 86 -17.23 -2.94 4.16
CA LYS A 86 -18.44 -2.89 4.99
C LYS A 86 -18.01 -3.03 6.44
N PHE A 87 -18.37 -2.07 7.29
CA PHE A 87 -18.12 -2.14 8.72
C PHE A 87 -19.36 -1.74 9.51
N THR A 88 -19.47 -2.27 10.72
CA THR A 88 -20.55 -1.96 11.67
C THR A 88 -19.94 -1.23 12.86
N VAL A 89 -20.48 -0.06 13.20
CA VAL A 89 -20.09 0.67 14.40
C VAL A 89 -21.03 0.27 15.53
N ASN A 90 -20.51 -0.48 16.51
CA ASN A 90 -21.22 -0.73 17.75
C ASN A 90 -20.85 0.40 18.73
N ASN A 91 -21.84 1.20 19.13
CA ASN A 91 -21.64 2.15 20.22
C ASN A 91 -21.43 1.35 21.52
N ALA A 92 -20.20 1.33 22.00
CA ALA A 92 -19.95 1.00 23.40
C ALA A 92 -20.42 2.21 24.21
N ASP A 93 -21.70 2.18 24.59
CA ASP A 93 -22.16 2.52 25.93
C ASP A 93 -23.68 2.36 26.02
N THR A 94 -24.14 1.78 27.14
CA THR A 94 -25.51 1.38 27.51
C THR A 94 -26.05 0.13 26.77
N THR A 95 -26.03 -1.09 27.34
CA THR A 95 -26.52 -1.48 28.66
C THR A 95 -26.05 -2.90 29.02
N ASN A 96 -25.73 -3.10 30.31
CA ASN A 96 -25.79 -4.35 31.07
C ASN A 96 -25.13 -5.62 30.49
N PHE A 97 -24.03 -6.00 31.14
CA PHE A 97 -23.60 -7.38 31.32
C PHE A 97 -24.80 -8.25 31.72
N ASN A 98 -25.22 -9.12 30.82
CA ASN A 98 -25.52 -10.55 31.04
C ASN A 98 -26.44 -11.02 29.90
N ASN A 99 -25.98 -12.04 29.17
CA ASN A 99 -26.68 -12.79 28.12
C ASN A 99 -26.58 -12.21 26.70
N LEU A 100 -25.51 -12.59 25.98
CA LEU A 100 -25.61 -12.91 24.56
C LEU A 100 -24.82 -14.21 24.34
N ASP A 101 -25.59 -15.29 24.28
CA ASP A 101 -25.16 -16.60 23.84
C ASP A 101 -24.51 -16.51 22.45
N HIS A 102 -23.41 -17.24 22.31
CA HIS A 102 -22.83 -17.77 21.08
C HIS A 102 -23.14 -17.04 19.76
N PHE A 103 -22.23 -16.15 19.36
CA PHE A 103 -22.06 -15.85 17.94
C PHE A 103 -20.80 -16.57 17.42
N GLU A 104 -21.00 -17.65 16.67
CA GLU A 104 -19.92 -18.35 15.98
C GLU A 104 -19.30 -17.46 14.89
N PRO A 105 -17.96 -17.46 14.72
CA PRO A 105 -17.33 -16.90 13.55
C PRO A 105 -17.62 -17.80 12.35
N THR A 106 -18.31 -17.28 11.34
CA THR A 106 -18.48 -17.98 10.06
C THR A 106 -17.12 -18.10 9.39
N ASN A 107 -16.48 -19.25 9.61
CA ASN A 107 -15.36 -19.74 8.82
C ASN A 107 -15.82 -19.87 7.36
N LEU A 108 -15.28 -19.04 6.47
CA LEU A 108 -15.31 -19.33 5.04
C LEU A 108 -14.41 -20.57 4.84
N LYS A 109 -15.04 -21.73 4.64
CA LYS A 109 -14.34 -23.01 4.45
C LYS A 109 -13.47 -22.94 3.19
N THR A 110 -12.15 -22.90 3.35
CA THR A 110 -11.24 -23.51 2.37
C THR A 110 -11.29 -25.01 2.61
N THR A 111 -12.13 -25.72 1.87
CA THR A 111 -11.96 -27.17 1.72
C THR A 111 -10.75 -27.38 0.84
N ASP A 112 -9.63 -27.77 1.44
CA ASP A 112 -8.83 -28.93 1.03
C ASP A 112 -7.94 -29.34 2.22
N ILE A 113 -7.96 -30.63 2.52
CA ILE A 113 -7.58 -31.28 3.79
C ILE A 113 -6.10 -31.74 3.78
N LEU A 114 -5.34 -31.49 4.88
CA LEU A 114 -4.35 -32.36 5.61
C LEU A 114 -3.13 -31.60 6.21
N PRO A 115 -2.48 -32.09 7.30
CA PRO A 115 -2.89 -31.89 8.68
C PRO A 115 -1.86 -31.11 9.54
N ASN A 116 -2.40 -30.42 10.55
CA ASN A 116 -1.87 -30.24 11.91
C ASN A 116 -0.34 -30.14 12.13
N THR A 117 0.14 -28.93 12.40
CA THR A 117 1.26 -28.71 13.32
C THR A 117 0.92 -27.58 14.28
N ASN A 118 0.95 -27.91 15.57
CA ASN A 118 0.82 -27.00 16.70
C ASN A 118 1.79 -25.82 16.58
N HIS A 119 1.29 -24.64 16.23
CA HIS A 119 1.93 -23.39 16.60
C HIS A 119 0.88 -22.49 17.23
N GLN A 120 1.04 -22.22 18.53
CA GLN A 120 0.39 -21.10 19.20
C GLN A 120 0.85 -19.82 18.49
N SER A 121 0.11 -19.39 17.46
CA SER A 121 0.22 -18.03 16.96
C SER A 121 -0.60 -17.16 17.90
N ASN A 122 0.11 -16.46 18.80
CA ASN A 122 -0.41 -15.22 19.38
C ASN A 122 -0.71 -14.28 18.20
N SER A 123 -1.92 -14.34 17.64
CA SER A 123 -2.35 -13.38 16.64
C SER A 123 -2.63 -12.07 17.40
N GLN A 124 -1.57 -11.28 17.51
CA GLN A 124 -1.69 -9.92 17.98
C GLN A 124 -2.75 -9.23 17.12
N TYR A 125 -3.80 -8.70 17.76
CA TYR A 125 -4.86 -7.99 17.09
C TYR A 125 -4.27 -6.77 16.38
N ILE A 126 -4.27 -6.79 15.04
CA ILE A 126 -3.81 -5.69 14.19
C ILE A 126 -5.01 -4.81 13.87
N ASN A 127 -4.97 -3.56 14.30
CA ASN A 127 -6.02 -2.59 13.97
C ASN A 127 -5.71 -1.96 12.61
N GLU A 128 -6.14 -2.64 11.55
CA GLU A 128 -5.90 -2.21 10.16
C GLU A 128 -6.43 -0.80 9.86
N PHE A 129 -7.51 -0.38 10.55
CA PHE A 129 -8.07 0.97 10.40
C PHE A 129 -7.11 2.05 10.90
N ASN A 130 -6.61 1.89 12.13
CA ASN A 130 -5.66 2.82 12.71
C ASN A 130 -4.34 2.81 11.93
N ASP A 131 -3.91 1.66 11.43
CA ASP A 131 -2.71 1.53 10.61
C ASP A 131 -2.88 2.15 9.21
N TYR A 132 -4.10 2.11 8.65
CA TYR A 132 -4.44 2.79 7.40
C TYR A 132 -4.42 4.31 7.57
N ILE A 133 -5.06 4.83 8.62
CA ILE A 133 -5.13 6.27 8.89
C ILE A 133 -3.76 6.84 9.25
N LYS A 134 -2.97 6.14 10.09
CA LYS A 134 -1.61 6.55 10.44
C LYS A 134 -0.62 6.39 9.29
N GLY A 135 -0.89 5.48 8.35
CA GLY A 135 -0.03 5.16 7.21
C GLY A 135 -0.08 6.17 6.04
N ARG A 136 -0.96 7.17 6.09
CA ARG A 136 -1.25 8.06 4.95
C ARG A 136 -0.11 9.01 4.57
N TYR A 137 0.92 9.17 5.41
CA TYR A 137 1.99 10.16 5.23
C TYR A 137 3.33 9.71 5.82
N LEU A 138 3.99 8.68 5.27
CA LEU A 138 5.20 8.18 5.95
C LEU A 138 6.49 8.16 5.13
N SER A 139 6.48 8.06 3.79
CA SER A 139 7.71 8.20 2.98
C SER A 139 7.43 8.06 1.48
N ALA A 140 8.36 8.48 0.62
CA ALA A 140 8.25 8.26 -0.83
C ALA A 140 8.06 6.80 -1.27
N PRO A 141 8.67 5.80 -0.61
CA PRO A 141 8.31 4.39 -0.82
C PRO A 141 6.87 4.00 -0.54
N GLU A 142 6.15 4.71 0.33
CA GLU A 142 4.73 4.43 0.60
C GLU A 142 3.80 5.20 -0.31
N ALA A 143 4.34 6.21 -1.00
CA ALA A 143 3.65 6.96 -2.05
C ALA A 143 3.93 6.43 -3.46
N ALA A 144 4.74 5.37 -3.58
CA ALA A 144 5.16 4.74 -4.83
C ALA A 144 4.33 3.49 -5.18
#